data_AF-A0A8K0GF65-F1
#
_entry.id   AF-A0A8K0GF65-F1
#
_cell.length_a   1.000
_cell.length_b   1.000
_cell.length_c   1.000
_cell.angle_alpha   90.00
_cell.angle_beta   90.00
_cell.angle_gamma   90.00
#
_symmetry.space_group_name_H-M   'P 1'
#
loop_
_entity.id
_entity.type
_entity.pdbx_description
1 polymer ?
#
loop_
_entity_poly.entity_id
_entity_poly.type
_entity_poly.pdbx_seq_one_letter_code
_entity_poly.pdbx_strand_id
1 'polypeptide(L)'
;PKIMLPSESALQTISHYLTRLQAADSPLEKLEYLLAAIATIFNSVKTSQLSGSSRSLTLGADDFLPLFVWVLVKTNFVAAEIEAEYMWGLLHPSLLSGEGGYYLTTLSSAVHVLKNFKDSNEENNTKSHLKADSVLKVVVPDELHGSILTKTLPARPHMTTKEVCKIIAHKARITNPQDYALYRLVDGEETMLADNECPQDFMNEGKHVMLAYKRIDAKIAWPKQQQSN
;
A
#
# COMPACT_ATOMS: atom_id res chain seq x y z
N PRO A 1 -12.33 15.70 1.38
CA PRO A 1 -13.25 15.24 0.32
C PRO A 1 -14.25 14.23 0.88
N LYS A 2 -15.56 14.51 0.80
CA LYS A 2 -16.61 13.62 1.32
C LYS A 2 -16.96 12.63 0.20
N ILE A 3 -16.32 11.47 0.19
CA ILE A 3 -16.61 10.39 -0.78
C ILE A 3 -18.07 9.97 -0.57
N MET A 4 -18.88 10.04 -1.62
CA MET A 4 -20.29 9.65 -1.58
C MET A 4 -20.40 8.15 -1.78
N LEU A 5 -21.15 7.49 -0.89
CA LEU A 5 -21.28 6.04 -0.86
C LEU A 5 -22.34 5.56 -1.88
N PRO A 6 -22.23 4.32 -2.39
CA PRO A 6 -23.23 3.73 -3.29
C PRO A 6 -24.61 3.66 -2.63
N SER A 7 -25.67 3.85 -3.40
CA SER A 7 -27.04 3.64 -2.94
C SER A 7 -27.29 2.18 -2.58
N GLU A 8 -28.34 1.93 -1.79
CA GLU A 8 -28.74 0.57 -1.41
C GLU A 8 -29.07 -0.31 -2.64
N SER A 9 -29.73 0.26 -3.65
CA SER A 9 -30.00 -0.42 -4.92
C SER A 9 -28.72 -0.78 -5.68
N ALA A 10 -27.71 0.10 -5.68
CA ALA A 10 -26.43 -0.19 -6.31
C ALA A 10 -25.69 -1.30 -5.54
N LEU A 11 -25.72 -1.27 -4.21
CA LEU A 11 -25.12 -2.31 -3.36
C LEU A 11 -25.72 -3.69 -3.60
N GLN A 12 -27.04 -3.78 -3.80
CA GLN A 12 -27.69 -5.06 -4.15
C GLN A 12 -27.18 -5.61 -5.47
N THR A 13 -27.08 -4.75 -6.50
CA THR A 13 -26.54 -5.14 -7.81
C THR A 13 -25.07 -5.56 -7.71
N ILE A 14 -24.26 -4.81 -6.95
CA ILE A 14 -22.85 -5.15 -6.72
C ILE A 14 -22.74 -6.50 -6.00
N SER A 15 -23.52 -6.71 -4.94
CA SER A 15 -23.57 -7.97 -4.19
C SER A 15 -23.94 -9.15 -5.10
N HIS A 16 -24.88 -8.96 -6.01
CA HIS A 16 -25.26 -9.97 -6.99
C HIS A 16 -24.07 -10.36 -7.88
N TYR A 17 -23.33 -9.39 -8.42
CA TYR A 17 -22.14 -9.67 -9.23
C TYR A 17 -21.05 -10.39 -8.43
N LEU A 18 -20.78 -9.98 -7.19
CA LEU A 18 -19.78 -10.63 -6.34
C LEU A 18 -20.18 -12.05 -5.91
N THR A 19 -21.48 -12.32 -5.80
CA THR A 19 -21.99 -13.68 -5.59
C THR A 19 -21.80 -14.54 -6.83
N ARG A 20 -22.09 -14.00 -8.01
CA ARG A 20 -21.87 -14.68 -9.31
C ARG A 20 -20.40 -14.97 -9.56
N LEU A 21 -19.53 -14.03 -9.20
CA LEU A 21 -18.07 -14.22 -9.24
C LEU A 21 -17.66 -15.45 -8.41
N GLN A 22 -18.10 -15.54 -7.16
CA GLN A 22 -17.78 -16.69 -6.30
C GLN A 22 -18.35 -18.01 -6.81
N ALA A 23 -19.48 -17.98 -7.54
CA ALA A 23 -20.12 -19.18 -8.08
C ALA A 23 -19.59 -19.63 -9.46
N ALA A 24 -18.84 -18.78 -10.17
CA ALA A 24 -18.30 -19.10 -11.49
C ALA A 24 -17.07 -20.01 -11.39
N ASP A 25 -16.89 -20.93 -12.33
CA ASP A 25 -15.68 -21.75 -12.42
C ASP A 25 -14.63 -21.16 -13.38
N SER A 26 -15.07 -20.41 -14.39
CA SER A 26 -14.19 -19.78 -15.37
C SER A 26 -13.48 -18.55 -14.79
N PRO A 27 -12.13 -18.46 -14.84
CA PRO A 27 -11.41 -17.28 -14.36
C PRO A 27 -11.72 -16.02 -15.19
N LEU A 28 -12.08 -16.19 -16.47
CA LEU A 28 -12.51 -15.08 -17.32
C LEU A 28 -13.87 -14.54 -16.89
N GLU A 29 -14.85 -15.40 -16.65
CA GLU A 29 -16.18 -14.98 -16.17
C GLU A 29 -16.08 -14.31 -14.79
N LYS A 30 -15.22 -14.82 -13.89
CA LYS A 30 -14.93 -14.17 -12.60
C LYS A 30 -14.42 -12.75 -12.79
N LEU A 31 -13.50 -12.54 -13.72
CA LEU A 31 -12.97 -11.22 -14.03
C LEU A 31 -14.06 -10.29 -14.59
N GLU A 32 -14.92 -10.79 -15.48
CA GLU A 32 -16.04 -10.01 -16.03
C GLU A 32 -17.02 -9.57 -14.93
N TYR A 33 -17.37 -10.46 -14.01
CA TYR A 33 -18.21 -10.10 -12.86
C TYR A 33 -17.53 -9.08 -11.93
N LEU A 34 -16.22 -9.19 -11.72
CA LEU A 34 -15.45 -8.20 -10.95
C LEU A 34 -15.51 -6.82 -11.61
N LEU A 35 -15.23 -6.75 -12.91
CA LEU A 35 -15.28 -5.50 -13.67
C LEU A 35 -16.69 -4.91 -13.69
N ALA A 36 -17.74 -5.73 -13.83
CA ALA A 36 -19.13 -5.30 -13.77
C ALA A 36 -19.51 -4.71 -12.39
N ALA A 37 -19.07 -5.36 -11.31
CA ALA A 37 -19.24 -4.85 -9.95
C ALA A 37 -18.58 -3.47 -9.78
N ILE A 38 -17.34 -3.33 -10.25
CA ILE A 38 -16.56 -2.10 -10.15
C ILE A 38 -17.18 -0.97 -11.00
N ALA A 39 -17.58 -1.27 -12.23
CA ALA A 39 -18.30 -0.32 -13.08
C ALA A 39 -19.60 0.18 -12.42
N THR A 40 -20.32 -0.71 -11.73
CA THR A 40 -21.52 -0.36 -10.98
C THR A 40 -21.20 0.59 -9.82
N ILE A 41 -20.09 0.40 -9.11
CA ILE A 41 -19.61 1.34 -8.07
C ILE A 41 -19.38 2.72 -8.69
N PHE A 42 -18.58 2.82 -9.76
CA PHE A 42 -18.29 4.10 -10.40
C PHE A 42 -19.55 4.81 -10.90
N ASN A 43 -20.48 4.07 -11.51
CA ASN A 43 -21.75 4.62 -11.99
C ASN A 43 -22.62 5.11 -10.84
N SER A 44 -22.71 4.35 -9.74
CA SER A 44 -23.47 4.78 -8.56
C SER A 44 -22.96 6.09 -7.97
N VAL A 45 -21.64 6.26 -7.93
CA VAL A 45 -21.01 7.50 -7.46
C VAL A 45 -21.31 8.63 -8.42
N LYS A 46 -21.12 8.44 -9.75
CA LYS A 46 -21.41 9.44 -10.78
C LYS A 46 -22.87 9.92 -10.77
N THR A 47 -23.84 9.01 -10.68
CA THR A 47 -25.27 9.35 -10.63
C THR A 47 -25.62 10.16 -9.38
N SER A 48 -24.99 9.87 -8.25
CA SER A 48 -25.20 10.63 -7.01
C SER A 48 -24.64 12.06 -7.08
N GLN A 49 -23.55 12.29 -7.83
CA GLN A 49 -22.97 13.63 -8.02
C GLN A 49 -23.88 14.57 -8.83
N LEU A 50 -24.61 14.04 -9.83
CA LEU A 50 -25.51 14.80 -10.69
C LEU A 50 -26.68 15.44 -9.91
N SER A 51 -27.04 14.89 -8.75
CA SER A 51 -28.14 15.39 -7.91
C SER A 51 -27.70 16.43 -6.86
N GLY A 52 -26.40 16.71 -6.69
CA GLY A 52 -25.91 17.45 -5.51
C GLY A 52 -24.80 18.48 -5.72
N SER A 53 -23.99 18.42 -6.79
CA SER A 53 -23.00 19.48 -7.06
C SER A 53 -22.40 19.35 -8.47
N SER A 54 -22.41 20.44 -9.24
CA SER A 54 -21.83 20.54 -10.58
C SER A 54 -20.29 20.61 -10.55
N ARG A 55 -19.64 19.60 -9.96
CA ARG A 55 -18.20 19.37 -10.13
C ARG A 55 -17.98 17.90 -10.48
N SER A 56 -17.49 17.68 -11.69
CA SER A 56 -17.00 16.38 -12.15
C SER A 56 -15.79 15.98 -11.30
N LEU A 57 -16.01 15.38 -10.14
CA LEU A 57 -14.95 14.69 -9.40
C LEU A 57 -14.72 13.34 -10.09
N THR A 58 -13.62 13.24 -10.81
CA THR A 58 -13.02 11.95 -11.16
C THR A 58 -12.58 11.28 -9.86
N LEU A 59 -13.14 10.12 -9.51
CA LEU A 59 -12.63 9.30 -8.42
C LEU A 59 -11.17 8.95 -8.72
N GLY A 60 -10.24 9.54 -7.97
CA GLY A 60 -8.83 9.15 -8.02
C GLY A 60 -8.64 7.75 -7.43
N ALA A 61 -7.50 7.12 -7.72
CA ALA A 61 -7.14 5.82 -7.14
C ALA A 61 -7.17 5.85 -5.59
N ASP A 62 -6.75 6.98 -5.00
CA ASP A 62 -6.73 7.20 -3.54
C ASP A 62 -8.12 7.30 -2.91
N ASP A 63 -9.15 7.70 -3.68
CA ASP A 63 -10.54 7.74 -3.22
C ASP A 63 -11.26 6.41 -3.46
N PHE A 64 -10.85 5.66 -4.48
CA PHE A 64 -11.52 4.42 -4.87
C PHE A 64 -11.24 3.27 -3.90
N LEU A 65 -9.98 3.10 -3.45
CA LEU A 65 -9.64 1.95 -2.60
C LEU A 65 -10.43 1.93 -1.26
N PRO A 66 -10.55 3.02 -0.49
CA PRO A 66 -11.36 3.03 0.74
C PRO A 66 -12.85 2.75 0.46
N LEU A 67 -13.38 3.27 -0.65
CA LEU A 67 -14.75 3.02 -1.09
C LEU A 67 -14.95 1.53 -1.41
N PHE A 68 -13.99 0.93 -2.11
CA PHE A 68 -14.06 -0.47 -2.49
C PHE A 68 -13.99 -1.39 -1.27
N VAL A 69 -13.10 -1.11 -0.31
CA VAL A 69 -13.05 -1.80 0.99
C VAL A 69 -14.42 -1.75 1.70
N TRP A 70 -15.05 -0.58 1.76
CA TRP A 70 -16.37 -0.43 2.38
C TRP A 70 -17.44 -1.27 1.67
N VAL A 71 -17.44 -1.30 0.34
CA VAL A 71 -18.37 -2.11 -0.47
C VAL A 71 -18.17 -3.60 -0.20
N LEU A 72 -16.93 -4.09 -0.13
CA LEU A 72 -16.62 -5.49 0.15
C LEU A 72 -17.19 -5.93 1.51
N VAL A 73 -17.06 -5.08 2.54
CA VAL A 73 -17.64 -5.32 3.87
C VAL A 73 -19.17 -5.39 3.79
N LYS A 74 -19.80 -4.46 3.08
CA LYS A 74 -21.27 -4.39 2.98
C LYS A 74 -21.88 -5.50 2.14
N THR A 75 -21.14 -6.05 1.20
CA THR A 75 -21.59 -7.14 0.32
C THR A 75 -21.22 -8.53 0.84
N ASN A 76 -20.51 -8.61 1.97
CA ASN A 76 -20.07 -9.86 2.59
C ASN A 76 -19.26 -10.75 1.63
N PHE A 77 -18.33 -10.17 0.89
CA PHE A 77 -17.45 -10.92 -0.01
C PHE A 77 -16.35 -11.67 0.78
N VAL A 78 -16.68 -12.87 1.25
CA VAL A 78 -15.83 -13.67 2.16
C VAL A 78 -14.59 -14.26 1.47
N ALA A 79 -14.71 -14.72 0.21
CA ALA A 79 -13.63 -15.42 -0.48
C ALA A 79 -12.72 -14.51 -1.33
N ALA A 80 -12.77 -13.18 -1.14
CA ALA A 80 -12.12 -12.21 -2.00
C ALA A 80 -10.63 -12.46 -2.29
N GLU A 81 -9.88 -12.94 -1.30
CA GLU A 81 -8.46 -13.30 -1.47
C GLU A 81 -8.26 -14.49 -2.40
N ILE A 82 -9.00 -15.57 -2.14
CA ILE A 82 -8.88 -16.82 -2.91
C ILE A 82 -9.32 -16.59 -4.35
N GLU A 83 -10.37 -15.80 -4.56
CA GLU A 83 -10.84 -15.42 -5.88
C GLU A 83 -9.81 -14.58 -6.65
N ALA A 84 -9.10 -13.67 -5.97
CA ALA A 84 -8.04 -12.88 -6.59
C ALA A 84 -6.85 -13.77 -7.02
N GLU A 85 -6.38 -14.66 -6.15
CA GLU A 85 -5.32 -15.62 -6.46
C GLU A 85 -5.72 -16.59 -7.59
N TYR A 86 -6.98 -17.03 -7.59
CA TYR A 86 -7.53 -17.88 -8.65
C TYR A 86 -7.48 -17.19 -10.02
N MET A 87 -7.93 -15.94 -10.09
CA MET A 87 -7.87 -15.15 -11.33
C MET A 87 -6.42 -14.86 -11.74
N TRP A 88 -5.54 -14.48 -10.81
CA TRP A 88 -4.11 -14.26 -11.09
C TRP A 88 -3.40 -15.50 -11.64
N GLY A 89 -3.71 -16.68 -11.09
CA GLY A 89 -3.04 -17.93 -11.46
C GLY A 89 -3.52 -18.54 -12.78
N LEU A 90 -4.76 -18.28 -13.20
CA LEU A 90 -5.39 -18.97 -14.33
C LEU A 90 -5.71 -18.07 -15.53
N LEU A 91 -5.70 -16.74 -15.38
CA LEU A 91 -5.89 -15.83 -16.50
C LEU A 91 -4.65 -15.75 -17.40
N HIS A 92 -4.88 -15.59 -18.71
CA HIS A 92 -3.80 -15.35 -19.65
C HIS A 92 -3.14 -13.97 -19.39
N PRO A 93 -1.79 -13.85 -19.44
CA PRO A 93 -1.08 -12.60 -19.11
C PRO A 93 -1.53 -11.36 -19.89
N SER A 94 -2.03 -11.53 -21.12
CA SER A 94 -2.56 -10.41 -21.92
C SER A 94 -3.75 -9.71 -21.27
N LEU A 95 -4.56 -10.42 -20.49
CA LEU A 95 -5.72 -9.87 -19.77
C LEU A 95 -5.30 -9.13 -18.48
N LEU A 96 -4.09 -9.38 -18.01
CA LEU A 96 -3.52 -8.79 -16.79
C LEU A 96 -2.73 -7.50 -17.09
N SER A 97 -2.39 -7.24 -18.35
CA SER A 97 -1.62 -6.06 -18.78
C SER A 97 -2.45 -4.76 -18.91
N GLY A 98 -3.65 -4.71 -18.32
CA GLY A 98 -4.58 -3.59 -18.44
C GLY A 98 -5.48 -3.42 -17.22
N GLU A 99 -6.76 -3.13 -17.45
CA GLU A 99 -7.71 -2.89 -16.36
C GLU A 99 -7.91 -4.11 -15.46
N GLY A 100 -7.85 -5.33 -16.02
CA GLY A 100 -8.01 -6.57 -15.24
C GLY A 100 -6.94 -6.71 -14.16
N GLY A 101 -5.66 -6.57 -14.51
CA GLY A 101 -4.57 -6.61 -13.54
C GLY A 101 -4.60 -5.45 -12.54
N TYR A 102 -5.01 -4.26 -12.98
CA TYR A 102 -5.18 -3.10 -12.10
C TYR A 102 -6.24 -3.36 -11.02
N TYR A 103 -7.42 -3.86 -11.38
CA TYR A 103 -8.49 -4.12 -10.43
C TYR A 103 -8.25 -5.36 -9.57
N LEU A 104 -7.54 -6.37 -10.08
CA LEU A 104 -7.06 -7.50 -9.26
C LEU A 104 -6.02 -7.05 -8.22
N THR A 105 -5.12 -6.14 -8.58
CA THR A 105 -4.18 -5.51 -7.62
C THR A 105 -4.95 -4.69 -6.58
N THR A 106 -6.01 -3.99 -7.01
CA THR A 106 -6.86 -3.20 -6.11
C THR A 106 -7.66 -4.10 -5.16
N LEU A 107 -8.18 -5.23 -5.63
CA LEU A 107 -8.85 -6.25 -4.81
C LEU A 107 -7.88 -6.85 -3.78
N SER A 108 -6.67 -7.19 -4.20
CA SER A 108 -5.62 -7.70 -3.30
C SER A 108 -5.27 -6.66 -2.22
N SER A 109 -5.18 -5.38 -2.59
CA SER A 109 -4.95 -4.28 -1.65
C SER A 109 -6.12 -4.11 -0.66
N ALA A 110 -7.36 -4.22 -1.13
CA ALA A 110 -8.54 -4.12 -0.28
C ALA A 110 -8.63 -5.27 0.72
N VAL A 111 -8.32 -6.50 0.30
CA VAL A 111 -8.18 -7.68 1.17
C VAL A 111 -7.11 -7.45 2.23
N HIS A 112 -5.94 -6.91 1.84
CA HIS A 112 -4.86 -6.61 2.79
C HIS A 112 -5.32 -5.61 3.87
N VAL A 113 -6.03 -4.54 3.47
CA VAL A 113 -6.61 -3.58 4.42
C VAL A 113 -7.58 -4.26 5.38
N LEU A 114 -8.45 -5.14 4.89
CA LEU A 114 -9.44 -5.85 5.72
C LEU A 114 -8.79 -6.81 6.71
N LYS A 115 -7.71 -7.50 6.32
CA LYS A 115 -6.95 -8.39 7.20
C LYS A 115 -6.28 -7.61 8.33
N ASN A 116 -5.58 -6.54 8.00
CA ASN A 116 -4.86 -5.74 8.99
C ASN A 116 -5.81 -4.95 9.90
N PHE A 117 -7.07 -4.73 9.48
CA PHE A 117 -8.11 -4.14 10.32
C PHE A 117 -8.45 -5.00 11.55
N LYS A 118 -8.31 -6.33 11.43
CA LYS A 118 -8.55 -7.27 12.53
C LYS A 118 -7.41 -7.24 13.55
N ASP A 119 -6.17 -7.15 13.10
CA ASP A 119 -4.99 -7.05 13.97
C ASP A 119 -5.00 -5.76 14.80
N SER A 120 -5.63 -4.69 14.28
CA SER A 120 -5.82 -3.41 14.97
C SER A 120 -6.83 -3.47 16.14
N ASN A 121 -7.64 -4.54 16.24
CA ASN A 121 -8.72 -4.63 17.25
C ASN A 121 -8.34 -5.46 18.49
N GLU A 122 -7.20 -6.17 18.47
CA GLU A 122 -6.61 -6.77 19.68
C GLU A 122 -5.65 -5.80 20.42
N GLU A 123 -5.28 -4.68 19.79
CA GLU A 123 -4.54 -3.58 20.42
C GLU A 123 -5.40 -2.31 20.53
N ASN A 124 -6.52 -2.42 21.24
CA ASN A 124 -7.26 -1.22 21.67
C ASN A 124 -6.45 -0.45 22.72
N ASN A 125 -5.67 0.55 22.29
CA ASN A 125 -5.62 1.90 22.83
C ASN A 125 -4.29 2.61 22.50
N THR A 126 -4.14 3.16 21.29
CA THR A 126 -3.60 4.53 21.10
C THR A 126 -3.75 5.00 19.65
N LYS A 127 -4.63 5.98 19.47
CA LYS A 127 -4.52 7.11 18.53
C LYS A 127 -4.32 6.77 17.04
N SER A 128 -5.44 6.92 16.33
CA SER A 128 -5.53 7.42 14.96
C SER A 128 -4.40 8.39 14.56
N HIS A 129 -3.52 7.94 13.68
CA HIS A 129 -2.98 8.79 12.63
C HIS A 129 -2.76 7.92 11.38
N LEU A 130 -3.81 7.85 10.55
CA LEU A 130 -3.69 7.48 9.14
C LEU A 130 -2.71 8.46 8.49
N LYS A 131 -1.43 8.10 8.46
CA LYS A 131 -0.37 8.53 7.53
C LYS A 131 0.98 8.10 8.10
N ALA A 132 1.52 7.00 7.59
CA ALA A 132 2.95 6.85 7.37
C ALA A 132 3.11 5.75 6.31
N ASP A 133 3.91 6.04 5.29
CA ASP A 133 4.14 5.22 4.11
C ASP A 133 4.13 3.72 4.43
N SER A 134 3.31 2.93 3.72
CA SER A 134 3.36 1.45 3.72
C SER A 134 4.71 0.89 3.21
N VAL A 135 5.66 1.78 2.99
CA VAL A 135 6.98 1.54 2.49
C VAL A 135 8.05 2.31 3.28
N LEU A 136 9.06 1.60 3.74
CA LEU A 136 10.29 2.16 4.28
C LEU A 136 11.19 2.60 3.13
N LYS A 137 11.47 3.90 3.03
CA LYS A 137 12.47 4.44 2.09
C LYS A 137 13.80 4.56 2.80
N VAL A 138 14.81 3.85 2.30
CA VAL A 138 16.17 3.89 2.84
C VAL A 138 17.14 4.33 1.76
N VAL A 139 17.92 5.38 2.04
CA VAL A 139 18.98 5.84 1.15
C VAL A 139 20.24 5.00 1.32
N VAL A 140 20.80 4.56 0.20
CA VAL A 140 22.00 3.72 0.11
C VAL A 140 23.01 4.47 -0.78
N PRO A 141 24.17 4.86 -0.25
CA PRO A 141 25.24 5.44 -1.05
C PRO A 141 25.78 4.43 -2.05
N ASP A 142 25.92 4.84 -3.29
CA ASP A 142 26.64 4.11 -4.33
C ASP A 142 28.07 4.67 -4.41
N GLU A 143 29.01 3.96 -3.78
CA GLU A 143 30.43 4.32 -3.72
C GLU A 143 31.12 4.24 -5.09
N LEU A 144 30.59 3.43 -6.03
CA LEU A 144 31.16 3.27 -7.37
C LEU A 144 30.85 4.47 -8.27
N HIS A 145 29.65 5.03 -8.13
CA HIS A 145 29.16 6.12 -9.00
C HIS A 145 29.03 7.47 -8.28
N GLY A 146 29.34 7.54 -6.98
CA GLY A 146 29.23 8.75 -6.17
C GLY A 146 27.79 9.28 -6.05
N SER A 147 26.80 8.39 -6.11
CA SER A 147 25.37 8.75 -6.09
C SER A 147 24.67 8.22 -4.84
N ILE A 148 23.47 8.72 -4.54
CA ILE A 148 22.64 8.22 -3.44
C ILE A 148 21.40 7.57 -4.03
N LEU A 149 21.24 6.26 -3.79
CA LEU A 149 20.11 5.48 -4.29
C LEU A 149 19.04 5.34 -3.20
N THR A 150 17.77 5.58 -3.52
CA THR A 150 16.68 5.29 -2.58
C THR A 150 16.17 3.87 -2.83
N LYS A 151 16.18 3.03 -1.80
CA LYS A 151 15.62 1.68 -1.81
C LYS A 151 14.34 1.66 -0.99
N THR A 152 13.26 1.25 -1.66
CA THR A 152 11.94 1.11 -1.06
C THR A 152 11.74 -0.34 -0.59
N LEU A 153 11.30 -0.52 0.65
CA LEU A 153 11.01 -1.79 1.31
C LEU A 153 9.58 -1.80 1.83
N PRO A 154 8.91 -2.97 1.90
CA PRO A 154 7.61 -3.06 2.56
C PRO A 154 7.76 -2.74 4.06
N ALA A 155 6.98 -1.78 4.56
CA ALA A 155 6.94 -1.46 5.98
C ALA A 155 6.02 -2.47 6.70
N ARG A 156 6.62 -3.45 7.40
CA ARG A 156 5.89 -4.41 8.23
C ARG A 156 5.92 -3.98 9.69
N PRO A 157 4.81 -4.05 10.45
CA PRO A 157 4.83 -3.80 11.89
C PRO A 157 5.90 -4.66 12.57
N HIS A 158 6.61 -4.08 13.55
CA HIS A 158 7.69 -4.73 14.31
C HIS A 158 8.91 -5.18 13.50
N MET A 159 9.09 -4.69 12.27
CA MET A 159 10.28 -5.00 11.49
C MET A 159 11.52 -4.40 12.17
N THR A 160 12.45 -5.27 12.55
CA THR A 160 13.66 -4.87 13.26
C THR A 160 14.68 -4.25 12.32
N THR A 161 15.54 -3.36 12.85
CA THR A 161 16.68 -2.78 12.13
C THR A 161 17.52 -3.85 11.46
N LYS A 162 17.77 -4.97 12.16
CA LYS A 162 18.52 -6.12 11.62
C LYS A 162 17.90 -6.72 10.37
N GLU A 163 16.58 -6.86 10.34
CA GLU A 163 15.86 -7.36 9.16
C GLU A 163 15.93 -6.36 8.01
N VAL A 164 15.77 -5.06 8.31
CA VAL A 164 15.91 -3.99 7.31
C VAL A 164 17.29 -4.03 6.68
N CYS A 165 18.36 -4.10 7.49
CA CYS A 165 19.74 -4.22 7.03
C CYS A 165 19.93 -5.42 6.10
N LYS A 166 19.40 -6.60 6.46
CA LYS A 166 19.49 -7.80 5.61
C LYS A 166 18.83 -7.62 4.25
N ILE A 167 17.62 -7.07 4.22
CA ILE A 167 16.90 -6.89 2.95
C ILE A 167 17.61 -5.85 2.08
N ILE A 168 18.08 -4.75 2.65
CA ILE A 168 18.80 -3.72 1.90
C ILE A 168 20.12 -4.25 1.38
N ALA A 169 20.92 -4.91 2.21
CA ALA A 169 22.19 -5.50 1.80
C ALA A 169 22.00 -6.41 0.58
N HIS A 170 20.97 -7.26 0.61
CA HIS A 170 20.62 -8.11 -0.51
C HIS A 170 20.17 -7.32 -1.76
N LYS A 171 19.26 -6.34 -1.60
CA LYS A 171 18.76 -5.51 -2.72
C LYS A 171 19.81 -4.57 -3.32
N ALA A 172 20.80 -4.15 -2.53
CA ALA A 172 21.91 -3.30 -2.94
C ALA A 172 23.14 -4.11 -3.39
N ARG A 173 23.09 -5.45 -3.31
CA ARG A 173 24.21 -6.35 -3.64
C ARG A 173 25.49 -6.04 -2.86
N ILE A 174 25.34 -5.68 -1.58
CA ILE A 174 26.46 -5.37 -0.68
C ILE A 174 27.10 -6.68 -0.22
N THR A 175 28.40 -6.82 -0.44
CA THR A 175 29.18 -8.02 -0.15
C THR A 175 29.62 -8.13 1.32
N ASN A 176 29.82 -6.98 1.99
CA ASN A 176 30.28 -6.90 3.38
C ASN A 176 29.26 -6.17 4.28
N PRO A 177 28.06 -6.75 4.52
CA PRO A 177 27.00 -6.09 5.28
C PRO A 177 27.39 -5.78 6.73
N GLN A 178 28.35 -6.49 7.33
CA GLN A 178 28.84 -6.23 8.69
C GLN A 178 29.52 -4.86 8.86
N ASP A 179 30.01 -4.26 7.77
CA ASP A 179 30.66 -2.95 7.81
C ASP A 179 29.65 -1.79 7.67
N TYR A 180 28.36 -2.13 7.51
CA TYR A 180 27.26 -1.18 7.31
C TYR A 180 26.32 -1.18 8.50
N ALA A 181 25.73 -0.03 8.76
CA ALA A 181 24.67 0.12 9.75
C ALA A 181 23.53 0.97 9.19
N LEU A 182 22.35 0.81 9.79
CA LEU A 182 21.20 1.65 9.51
C LEU A 182 21.25 2.87 10.44
N TYR A 183 21.14 4.05 9.86
CA TYR A 183 21.10 5.32 10.55
C TYR A 183 19.75 5.97 10.34
N ARG A 184 19.21 6.58 11.39
CA ARG A 184 18.17 7.60 11.24
C ARG A 184 18.82 8.97 11.13
N LEU A 185 18.28 9.79 10.26
CA LEU A 185 18.70 11.15 10.00
C LEU A 185 17.56 12.08 10.39
N VAL A 186 17.80 12.94 11.37
CA VAL A 186 16.81 13.90 11.88
C VAL A 186 17.49 15.26 12.00
N ASP A 187 16.98 16.28 11.29
CA ASP A 187 17.50 17.65 11.32
C ASP A 187 19.03 17.77 11.08
N GLY A 188 19.62 16.82 10.35
CA GLY A 188 21.04 16.75 10.04
C GLY A 188 21.89 15.96 11.05
N GLU A 189 21.31 15.45 12.13
CA GLU A 189 21.97 14.51 13.04
C GLU A 189 21.79 13.07 12.59
N GLU A 190 22.88 12.30 12.60
CA GLU A 190 22.88 10.85 12.35
C GLU A 190 22.83 10.10 13.69
N THR A 191 21.80 9.26 13.89
CA THR A 191 21.79 8.28 15.00
C THR A 191 21.84 6.88 14.43
N MET A 192 22.82 6.09 14.87
CA MET A 192 22.88 4.66 14.54
C MET A 192 21.76 3.92 15.25
N LEU A 193 21.01 3.10 14.52
CA LEU A 193 19.95 2.25 15.07
C LEU A 193 20.54 0.91 15.53
N ALA A 194 20.11 0.44 16.69
CA ALA A 194 20.44 -0.89 17.19
C ALA A 194 19.60 -1.97 16.50
N ASP A 195 20.16 -3.19 16.44
CA ASP A 195 19.58 -4.34 15.73
C ASP A 195 18.14 -4.68 16.13
N ASN A 196 17.78 -4.43 17.39
CA ASN A 196 16.48 -4.76 18.00
C ASN A 196 15.45 -3.63 17.93
N GLU A 197 15.84 -2.44 17.46
CA GLU A 197 14.92 -1.32 17.31
C GLU A 197 14.06 -1.48 16.06
N CYS A 198 12.89 -0.83 16.02
CA CYS A 198 12.02 -0.82 14.85
C CYS A 198 12.13 0.55 14.16
N PRO A 199 12.68 0.63 12.93
CA PRO A 199 12.86 1.92 12.25
C PRO A 199 11.56 2.71 12.02
N GLN A 200 10.42 2.02 12.00
CA GLN A 200 9.09 2.61 11.84
C GLN A 200 8.63 3.41 13.06
N ASP A 201 9.05 3.03 14.27
CA ASP A 201 8.67 3.74 15.50
C ASP A 201 9.12 5.20 15.42
N PHE A 202 10.32 5.43 14.88
CA PHE A 202 10.89 6.76 14.71
C PHE A 202 10.29 7.53 13.52
N MET A 203 9.77 6.84 12.50
CA MET A 203 9.09 7.50 11.38
C MET A 203 7.75 8.10 11.80
N ASN A 204 7.11 7.54 12.82
CA ASN A 204 5.81 7.98 13.32
C ASN A 204 5.91 9.16 14.31
N GLU A 205 7.11 9.57 14.73
CA GLU A 205 7.32 10.66 15.69
C GLU A 205 7.07 12.08 15.13
N GLY A 206 6.56 12.21 13.90
CA GLY A 206 6.17 13.50 13.31
C GLY A 206 7.33 14.44 12.93
N LYS A 207 8.58 13.96 13.05
CA LYS A 207 9.78 14.65 12.54
C LYS A 207 10.09 14.15 11.13
N HIS A 208 10.71 14.99 10.30
CA HIS A 208 11.20 14.59 8.98
C HIS A 208 12.39 13.63 9.16
N VAL A 209 12.11 12.33 9.29
CA VAL A 209 13.12 11.28 9.48
C VAL A 209 13.45 10.63 8.14
N MET A 210 14.74 10.53 7.82
CA MET A 210 15.25 9.75 6.69
C MET A 210 16.09 8.58 7.22
N LEU A 211 15.97 7.40 6.60
CA LEU A 211 16.83 6.26 6.92
C LEU A 211 17.97 6.16 5.92
N ALA A 212 19.18 5.93 6.40
CA ALA A 212 20.36 5.73 5.59
C ALA A 212 21.06 4.42 5.94
N TYR A 213 21.35 3.59 4.95
CA TYR A 213 22.18 2.41 5.10
C TYR A 213 23.55 2.68 4.49
N LYS A 214 24.55 2.94 5.34
CA LYS A 214 25.91 3.31 4.93
C LYS A 214 26.95 2.57 5.74
N ARG A 215 28.21 2.60 5.28
CA ARG A 215 29.34 2.09 6.07
C ARG A 215 29.49 2.87 7.36
N ILE A 216 29.90 2.19 8.42
CA ILE A 216 30.05 2.74 9.77
C ILE A 216 31.10 3.88 9.79
N ASP A 217 32.13 3.79 8.93
CA ASP A 217 33.22 4.75 8.80
C ASP A 217 32.95 5.88 7.78
N ALA A 218 31.87 5.81 7.00
CA ALA A 218 31.59 6.76 5.94
C ALA A 218 31.04 8.09 6.48
N LYS A 219 31.66 9.20 6.06
CA LYS A 219 31.19 10.57 6.29
C LYS A 219 30.50 11.08 5.02
N ILE A 220 29.18 11.17 5.06
CA ILE A 220 28.36 11.53 3.90
C ILE A 220 27.67 12.86 4.17
N ALA A 221 27.81 13.80 3.24
CA ALA A 221 27.02 15.03 3.26
C ALA A 221 25.63 14.73 2.67
N TRP A 222 24.64 14.60 3.54
CA TRP A 222 23.27 14.36 3.09
C TRP A 222 22.65 15.61 2.47
N PRO A 223 21.88 15.47 1.39
CA PRO A 223 21.14 16.59 0.83
C PRO A 223 20.12 17.08 1.86
N LYS A 224 20.26 18.33 2.31
CA LYS A 224 19.25 18.99 3.14
C LYS A 224 18.01 19.19 2.27
N GLN A 225 16.87 18.63 2.67
CA GLN A 225 15.61 18.91 1.98
C GLN A 225 15.33 20.41 2.09
N GLN A 226 15.26 21.11 0.94
CA GLN A 226 14.82 22.51 0.89
C GLN A 226 13.41 22.58 1.49
N GLN A 227 13.26 23.29 2.61
CA GLN A 227 11.96 23.77 3.05
C GLN A 227 11.40 24.66 1.94
N SER A 228 10.44 24.13 1.19
CA SER A 228 9.57 24.97 0.37
C SER A 228 8.73 25.82 1.32
N ASN A 229 9.12 27.09 1.49
CA ASN A 229 8.30 28.13 2.08
C ASN A 229 6.98 28.31 1.32
#